data_AF-A0A925K2V6-F1
#
_entry.id   AF-A0A925K2V6-F1
#
_cell.length_a   1.000
_cell.length_b   1.000
_cell.length_c   1.000
_cell.angle_alpha   90.00
_cell.angle_beta   90.00
_cell.angle_gamma   90.00
#
_symmetry.space_group_name_H-M   'P 1'
#
loop_
_entity.id
_entity.type
_entity.pdbx_description
1 polymer ?
#
loop_
_entity_poly.entity_id
_entity_poly.type
_entity_poly.pdbx_seq_one_letter_code
_entity_poly.pdbx_strand_id
1 'polypeptide(L)'
;MKSLISIAFFLFLVSSHASAQYNIEECATIDTAADFLSKIPHGNLQRRAGVKMIKMHLVIYADDDGTSLAMTEAEVKNELAFSNTIFNTGEICFVISGIEIRNSTTYNNPVTTPTYPAYTNFTPELVTGSFTVFIVTTINGSSSNSGVYGWSPDVPSSHMIVRSAGFGIRRTFIHEMGHALGLHHTFKGTADLDGSDAGCRELVDGSNGETCGDLVADTPADPYTRCGTGISGCTFPYTTPGCQDANAAAYAPQMNNFVSYWANYGCNRTTFTAGQYEKMRTTIDNNTTLNSYLVPFDNIVLVNDQTSSGTFTEIAKTSVIAGNFNNGGNYIINGSANATLSASRVVLVPGFVAAPANNVGITRIMPSSCQ
;
A
#
# COMPACT_ATOMS: atom_id res chain seq x y z
N MET A 1 11.49 39.92 72.32
CA MET A 1 12.29 39.92 71.08
C MET A 1 12.94 38.54 70.93
N LYS A 2 12.89 37.93 69.74
CA LYS A 2 13.31 36.56 69.33
C LYS A 2 12.18 35.50 69.47
N SER A 3 11.20 35.48 68.56
CA SER A 3 11.15 34.93 67.18
C SER A 3 11.01 33.40 67.14
N LEU A 4 9.78 32.94 66.85
CA LEU A 4 9.48 31.59 66.39
C LEU A 4 10.12 31.38 65.00
N ILE A 5 10.74 30.22 64.78
CA ILE A 5 11.21 29.78 63.47
C ILE A 5 10.16 28.81 62.93
N SER A 6 9.37 29.25 61.95
CA SER A 6 8.57 28.37 61.10
C SER A 6 9.47 27.78 60.03
N ILE A 7 9.64 26.46 60.03
CA ILE A 7 10.31 25.72 58.96
C ILE A 7 9.27 25.53 57.84
N ALA A 8 9.43 26.28 56.75
CA ALA A 8 8.70 26.04 55.51
C ALA A 8 9.42 24.95 54.71
N PHE A 9 8.79 23.77 54.59
CA PHE A 9 9.23 22.73 53.66
C PHE A 9 8.85 23.16 52.24
N PHE A 10 9.83 23.64 51.46
CA PHE A 10 9.65 23.84 50.03
C PHE A 10 9.78 22.47 49.34
N LEU A 11 8.64 21.82 49.08
CA LEU A 11 8.59 20.71 48.12
C LEU A 11 8.85 21.29 46.73
N PHE A 12 10.06 21.10 46.21
CA PHE A 12 10.32 21.22 44.78
C PHE A 12 9.56 20.09 44.08
N LEU A 13 8.37 20.39 43.57
CA LEU A 13 7.71 19.61 42.53
C LEU A 13 8.56 19.75 41.27
N VAL A 14 9.56 18.88 41.12
CA VAL A 14 10.15 18.59 39.82
C VAL A 14 9.05 17.89 39.05
N SER A 15 8.32 18.64 38.23
CA SER A 15 7.48 18.06 37.20
C SER A 15 8.41 17.32 36.24
N SER A 16 8.59 16.02 36.48
CA SER A 16 9.02 15.10 35.46
C SER A 16 8.01 15.22 34.33
N HIS A 17 8.38 15.98 33.29
CA HIS A 17 7.76 15.82 32.00
C HIS A 17 8.14 14.41 31.56
N ALA A 18 7.31 13.44 31.92
CA ALA A 18 7.28 12.18 31.23
C ALA A 18 6.94 12.52 29.78
N SER A 19 7.97 12.64 28.95
CA SER A 19 7.80 12.60 27.51
C SER A 19 7.09 11.28 27.22
N ALA A 20 5.83 11.38 26.80
CA ALA A 20 5.08 10.24 26.33
C ALA A 20 5.93 9.53 25.27
N GLN A 21 6.27 8.27 25.54
CA GLN A 21 7.02 7.42 24.65
C GLN A 21 6.12 7.19 23.42
N TYR A 22 6.39 7.88 22.32
CA TYR A 22 5.68 7.71 21.05
C TYR A 22 6.12 6.38 20.42
N ASN A 23 5.51 5.27 20.85
CA ASN A 23 5.61 4.00 20.14
C ASN A 23 4.66 4.05 18.94
N ILE A 24 5.17 4.51 17.79
CA ILE A 24 4.40 4.54 16.55
C ILE A 24 5.06 3.61 15.53
N GLU A 25 4.92 2.31 15.77
CA GLU A 25 5.11 1.35 14.69
C GLU A 25 3.98 1.55 13.69
N GLU A 26 4.30 1.86 12.44
CA GLU A 26 3.33 2.22 11.42
C GLU A 26 3.21 1.15 10.34
N CYS A 27 4.35 0.67 9.87
CA CYS A 27 4.50 -0.39 8.90
C CYS A 27 5.52 -1.41 9.40
N ALA A 28 5.30 -2.70 9.12
CA ALA A 28 6.20 -3.79 9.49
C ALA A 28 7.01 -4.35 8.29
N THR A 29 6.99 -3.67 7.14
CA THR A 29 7.82 -4.01 5.97
C THR A 29 9.28 -3.87 6.35
N ILE A 30 10.04 -4.96 6.27
CA ILE A 30 11.48 -4.95 6.50
C ILE A 30 12.17 -4.68 5.17
N ASP A 31 12.82 -3.52 5.08
CA ASP A 31 13.49 -3.04 3.87
C ASP A 31 15.03 -3.12 3.99
N THR A 32 15.54 -4.29 4.42
CA THR A 32 16.99 -4.53 4.53
C THR A 32 17.56 -5.32 3.35
N ALA A 33 16.70 -5.85 2.48
CA ALA A 33 17.13 -6.56 1.28
C ALA A 33 17.74 -5.60 0.26
N ALA A 34 18.65 -6.15 -0.56
CA ALA A 34 19.17 -5.44 -1.72
C ALA A 34 18.03 -5.11 -2.70
N ASP A 35 18.04 -3.88 -3.21
CA ASP A 35 17.04 -3.35 -4.13
C ASP A 35 16.84 -4.24 -5.35
N PHE A 36 15.58 -4.45 -5.72
CA PHE A 36 15.22 -5.31 -6.84
C PHE A 36 15.81 -4.86 -8.17
N LEU A 37 15.73 -3.56 -8.49
CA LEU A 37 16.20 -3.03 -9.76
C LEU A 37 17.73 -3.01 -9.84
N SER A 38 18.43 -2.83 -8.71
CA SER A 38 19.89 -2.90 -8.67
C SER A 38 20.48 -4.25 -9.11
N LYS A 39 19.67 -5.33 -9.08
CA LYS A 39 20.05 -6.67 -9.55
C LYS A 39 19.96 -6.82 -11.07
N ILE A 40 19.37 -5.84 -11.76
CA ILE A 40 19.15 -5.86 -13.21
C ILE A 40 20.13 -4.87 -13.84
N PRO A 41 21.00 -5.31 -14.79
CA PRO A 41 21.87 -4.38 -15.50
C PRO A 41 21.07 -3.26 -16.16
N HIS A 42 21.52 -2.01 -16.07
CA HIS A 42 20.78 -0.85 -16.59
C HIS A 42 20.35 -1.00 -18.06
N GLY A 43 21.19 -1.60 -18.92
CA GLY A 43 20.87 -1.85 -20.33
C GLY A 43 19.78 -2.90 -20.56
N ASN A 44 19.42 -3.68 -19.53
CA ASN A 44 18.41 -4.72 -19.59
C ASN A 44 17.07 -4.27 -18.97
N LEU A 45 17.03 -3.12 -18.29
CA LEU A 45 15.80 -2.59 -17.70
C LEU A 45 14.77 -2.29 -18.80
N GLN A 46 13.62 -2.93 -18.68
CA GLN A 46 12.49 -2.69 -19.56
C GLN A 46 11.73 -1.45 -19.09
N ARG A 47 11.36 -0.57 -20.04
CA ARG A 47 10.44 0.54 -19.83
C ARG A 47 9.36 0.49 -20.90
N ARG A 48 8.15 0.13 -20.51
CA ARG A 48 7.00 0.01 -21.41
C ARG A 48 6.12 1.24 -21.25
N ALA A 49 5.65 1.80 -22.36
CA ALA A 49 4.78 2.96 -22.36
C ALA A 49 3.35 2.63 -21.85
N GLY A 50 2.62 3.68 -21.47
CA GLY A 50 1.21 3.60 -21.09
C GLY A 50 0.96 3.27 -19.63
N VAL A 51 -0.33 3.34 -19.27
CA VAL A 51 -0.82 3.12 -17.90
C VAL A 51 -0.64 1.66 -17.48
N LYS A 52 -0.02 1.46 -16.31
CA LYS A 52 0.11 0.17 -15.64
C LYS A 52 -1.19 -0.13 -14.90
N MET A 53 -2.11 -0.79 -15.58
CA MET A 53 -3.39 -1.20 -15.00
C MET A 53 -3.25 -2.56 -14.32
N ILE A 54 -3.16 -2.60 -12.99
CA ILE A 54 -2.92 -3.81 -12.19
C ILE A 54 -4.25 -4.37 -11.69
N LYS A 55 -4.47 -5.67 -11.90
CA LYS A 55 -5.59 -6.43 -11.32
C LYS A 55 -5.35 -6.62 -9.83
N MET A 56 -6.32 -6.23 -9.02
CA MET A 56 -6.26 -6.31 -7.57
C MET A 56 -7.44 -7.11 -7.02
N HIS A 57 -7.14 -8.16 -6.25
CA HIS A 57 -8.13 -8.90 -5.48
C HIS A 57 -8.10 -8.45 -4.02
N LEU A 58 -9.28 -8.12 -3.49
CA LEU A 58 -9.42 -7.59 -2.13
C LEU A 58 -10.03 -8.69 -1.24
N VAL A 59 -9.25 -9.18 -0.29
CA VAL A 59 -9.68 -10.21 0.68
C VAL A 59 -9.93 -9.52 2.01
N ILE A 60 -11.19 -9.46 2.42
CA ILE A 60 -11.62 -8.83 3.67
C ILE A 60 -11.83 -9.93 4.70
N TYR A 61 -11.12 -9.86 5.83
CA TYR A 61 -11.31 -10.81 6.91
C TYR A 61 -12.37 -10.38 7.92
N ALA A 62 -13.08 -11.37 8.43
CA ALA A 62 -13.89 -11.35 9.64
C ALA A 62 -13.41 -12.47 10.57
N ASP A 63 -13.86 -12.50 11.81
CA ASP A 63 -13.60 -13.61 12.72
C ASP A 63 -14.34 -14.88 12.26
N ASP A 64 -14.00 -16.04 12.83
CA ASP A 64 -14.56 -17.33 12.40
C ASP A 64 -16.10 -17.36 12.44
N ASP A 65 -16.70 -16.63 13.39
CA ASP A 65 -18.15 -16.49 13.56
C ASP A 65 -18.79 -15.40 12.68
N GLY A 66 -18.01 -14.74 11.83
CA GLY A 66 -18.44 -13.64 10.96
C GLY A 66 -18.57 -12.29 11.65
N THR A 67 -18.17 -12.18 12.93
CA THR A 67 -18.06 -10.89 13.63
C THR A 67 -16.76 -10.18 13.28
N SER A 68 -16.55 -8.96 13.79
CA SER A 68 -15.32 -8.18 13.58
C SER A 68 -14.93 -8.08 12.11
N LEU A 69 -15.88 -7.80 11.21
CA LEU A 69 -15.58 -7.56 9.80
C LEU A 69 -14.64 -6.36 9.68
N ALA A 70 -13.49 -6.56 9.04
CA ALA A 70 -12.46 -5.52 8.97
C ALA A 70 -12.96 -4.25 8.28
N MET A 71 -13.60 -4.38 7.11
CA MET A 71 -14.22 -3.28 6.35
C MET A 71 -15.39 -3.80 5.51
N THR A 72 -16.31 -2.93 5.13
CA THR A 72 -17.34 -3.25 4.13
C THR A 72 -16.79 -3.14 2.71
N GLU A 73 -17.42 -3.82 1.73
CA GLU A 73 -17.05 -3.68 0.33
C GLU A 73 -17.07 -2.21 -0.16
N ALA A 74 -18.00 -1.41 0.34
CA ALA A 74 -18.15 -0.01 -0.06
C ALA A 74 -16.97 0.85 0.42
N GLU A 75 -16.52 0.64 1.65
CA GLU A 75 -15.37 1.36 2.21
C GLU A 75 -14.09 1.04 1.45
N VAL A 76 -13.83 -0.24 1.16
CA VAL A 76 -12.62 -0.64 0.41
C VAL A 76 -12.66 -0.11 -1.02
N LYS A 77 -13.84 -0.11 -1.68
CA LYS A 77 -14.01 0.49 -3.02
C LYS A 77 -13.71 1.99 -3.01
N ASN A 78 -14.19 2.72 -1.99
CA ASN A 78 -13.94 4.15 -1.86
C ASN A 78 -12.45 4.44 -1.67
N GLU A 79 -11.75 3.62 -0.88
CA GLU A 79 -10.32 3.82 -0.65
C GLU A 79 -9.44 3.45 -1.84
N LEU A 80 -9.82 2.43 -2.60
CA LEU A 80 -9.15 2.15 -3.86
C LEU A 80 -9.38 3.28 -4.88
N ALA A 81 -10.59 3.82 -4.95
CA ALA A 81 -10.89 4.96 -5.81
C ALA A 81 -10.06 6.19 -5.44
N PHE A 82 -9.95 6.51 -4.14
CA PHE A 82 -9.06 7.56 -3.66
C PHE A 82 -7.59 7.28 -4.01
N SER A 83 -7.11 6.05 -3.76
CA SER A 83 -5.73 5.66 -4.06
C SER A 83 -5.41 5.83 -5.55
N ASN A 84 -6.33 5.46 -6.45
CA ASN A 84 -6.17 5.68 -7.88
C ASN A 84 -5.98 7.17 -8.25
N THR A 85 -6.56 8.12 -7.50
CA THR A 85 -6.29 9.56 -7.74
C THR A 85 -4.82 9.95 -7.52
N ILE A 86 -4.11 9.22 -6.66
CA ILE A 86 -2.68 9.43 -6.37
C ILE A 86 -1.82 8.69 -7.39
N PHE A 87 -2.09 7.41 -7.62
CA PHE A 87 -1.26 6.58 -8.49
C PHE A 87 -1.43 6.89 -9.98
N ASN A 88 -2.58 7.42 -10.41
CA ASN A 88 -2.79 7.84 -11.80
C ASN A 88 -1.81 8.94 -12.23
N THR A 89 -1.31 9.76 -11.30
CA THR A 89 -0.24 10.75 -11.57
C THR A 89 1.01 10.10 -12.15
N GLY A 90 1.33 8.87 -11.72
CA GLY A 90 2.44 8.07 -12.21
C GLY A 90 2.06 7.06 -13.28
N GLU A 91 0.93 7.23 -13.97
CA GLU A 91 0.41 6.27 -14.95
C GLU A 91 0.28 4.84 -14.37
N ILE A 92 -0.11 4.71 -13.10
CA ILE A 92 -0.39 3.43 -12.43
C ILE A 92 -1.86 3.47 -11.98
N CYS A 93 -2.60 2.38 -12.21
CA CYS A 93 -3.97 2.30 -11.75
C CYS A 93 -4.34 0.88 -11.33
N PHE A 94 -5.18 0.76 -10.30
CA PHE A 94 -5.64 -0.51 -9.76
C PHE A 94 -7.09 -0.77 -10.14
N VAL A 95 -7.36 -1.97 -10.67
CA VAL A 95 -8.72 -2.41 -11.01
C VAL A 95 -9.09 -3.63 -10.18
N ILE A 96 -10.26 -3.59 -9.58
CA ILE A 96 -10.79 -4.69 -8.78
C ILE A 96 -11.06 -5.89 -9.70
N SER A 97 -10.31 -6.98 -9.50
CA SER A 97 -10.58 -8.27 -10.13
C SER A 97 -11.51 -9.16 -9.30
N GLY A 98 -11.65 -8.86 -8.01
CA GLY A 98 -12.65 -9.46 -7.14
C GLY A 98 -12.57 -8.90 -5.72
N ILE A 99 -13.66 -9.09 -4.98
CA ILE A 99 -13.74 -8.84 -3.54
C ILE A 99 -14.36 -10.08 -2.92
N GLU A 100 -13.75 -10.55 -1.84
CA GLU A 100 -14.27 -11.67 -1.05
C GLU A 100 -14.19 -11.35 0.44
N ILE A 101 -15.14 -11.90 1.19
CA ILE A 101 -15.11 -11.91 2.64
C ILE A 101 -14.75 -13.32 3.09
N ARG A 102 -13.71 -13.45 3.90
CA ARG A 102 -13.27 -14.73 4.48
C ARG A 102 -13.36 -14.66 6.01
N ASN A 103 -13.87 -15.72 6.62
CA ASN A 103 -13.91 -15.84 8.07
C ASN A 103 -12.66 -16.59 8.54
N SER A 104 -11.80 -15.92 9.29
CA SER A 104 -10.68 -16.53 9.98
C SER A 104 -10.16 -15.61 11.08
N THR A 105 -10.36 -15.99 12.34
CA THR A 105 -9.86 -15.18 13.47
C THR A 105 -8.33 -15.02 13.41
N THR A 106 -7.62 -16.05 12.95
CA THR A 106 -6.16 -16.04 12.77
C THR A 106 -5.69 -15.03 11.74
N TYR A 107 -6.36 -14.95 10.58
CA TYR A 107 -6.00 -13.99 9.54
C TYR A 107 -6.63 -12.61 9.75
N ASN A 108 -7.68 -12.49 10.56
CA ASN A 108 -8.25 -11.20 10.96
C ASN A 108 -7.45 -10.51 12.08
N ASN A 109 -6.62 -11.29 12.79
CA ASN A 109 -5.67 -10.83 13.80
C ASN A 109 -4.27 -11.45 13.59
N PRO A 110 -3.58 -11.14 12.48
CA PRO A 110 -2.26 -11.69 12.21
C PRO A 110 -1.21 -11.18 13.19
N VAL A 111 -0.18 -12.00 13.38
CA VAL A 111 1.01 -11.65 14.15
C VAL A 111 2.14 -11.32 13.18
N THR A 112 2.88 -10.25 13.46
CA THR A 112 4.08 -9.83 12.71
C THR A 112 5.28 -9.81 13.64
N THR A 113 6.26 -10.67 13.39
CA THR A 113 7.55 -10.65 14.11
C THR A 113 8.70 -10.74 13.11
N PRO A 114 9.87 -10.11 13.39
CA PRO A 114 11.06 -10.24 12.54
C PRO A 114 11.57 -11.68 12.42
N THR A 115 11.19 -12.56 13.35
CA THR A 115 11.60 -13.97 13.41
C THR A 115 10.44 -14.91 13.12
N TYR A 116 10.59 -15.72 12.06
CA TYR A 116 9.79 -16.93 11.83
C TYR A 116 10.00 -17.91 13.01
N PRO A 117 8.97 -18.63 13.53
CA PRO A 117 7.66 -18.93 12.93
C PRO A 117 6.48 -18.09 13.44
N ALA A 118 6.69 -17.01 14.20
CA ALA A 118 5.60 -16.26 14.82
C ALA A 118 4.90 -15.25 13.89
N TYR A 119 5.17 -15.32 12.57
CA TYR A 119 4.56 -14.47 11.55
C TYR A 119 3.44 -15.22 10.82
N THR A 120 2.26 -14.59 10.68
CA THR A 120 1.14 -15.17 9.93
C THR A 120 1.45 -15.21 8.44
N ASN A 121 1.57 -16.40 7.87
CA ASN A 121 1.87 -16.58 6.44
C ASN A 121 0.60 -16.49 5.58
N PHE A 122 0.45 -15.39 4.83
CA PHE A 122 -0.65 -15.19 3.88
C PHE A 122 -0.41 -15.81 2.49
N THR A 123 0.77 -16.38 2.22
CA THR A 123 1.08 -16.98 0.91
C THR A 123 0.07 -18.03 0.43
N PRO A 124 -0.46 -18.93 1.29
CA PRO A 124 -1.48 -19.89 0.88
C PRO A 124 -2.83 -19.25 0.50
N GLU A 125 -3.08 -18.02 0.93
CA GLU A 125 -4.34 -17.29 0.76
C GLU A 125 -4.35 -16.43 -0.51
N LEU A 126 -3.22 -16.36 -1.25
CA LEU A 126 -3.06 -15.54 -2.44
C LEU A 126 -4.05 -15.93 -3.54
N VAL A 127 -4.61 -14.91 -4.20
CA VAL A 127 -5.49 -15.11 -5.34
C VAL A 127 -4.67 -15.10 -6.63
N THR A 128 -4.73 -16.21 -7.37
CA THR A 128 -3.95 -16.39 -8.59
C THR A 128 -4.29 -15.33 -9.64
N GLY A 129 -3.25 -14.78 -10.29
CA GLY A 129 -3.40 -13.86 -11.42
C GLY A 129 -3.84 -12.44 -11.03
N SER A 130 -3.81 -12.07 -9.75
CA SER A 130 -4.06 -10.72 -9.26
C SER A 130 -3.10 -10.37 -8.12
N PHE A 131 -2.81 -9.08 -7.96
CA PHE A 131 -2.22 -8.57 -6.73
C PHE A 131 -3.23 -8.76 -5.59
N THR A 132 -2.84 -9.37 -4.48
CA THR A 132 -3.78 -9.65 -3.38
C THR A 132 -3.59 -8.65 -2.25
N VAL A 133 -4.67 -7.99 -1.82
CA VAL A 133 -4.69 -7.14 -0.63
C VAL A 133 -5.49 -7.84 0.45
N PHE A 134 -4.86 -8.14 1.56
CA PHE A 134 -5.53 -8.69 2.74
C PHE A 134 -5.89 -7.57 3.70
N ILE A 135 -7.15 -7.52 4.10
CA ILE A 135 -7.71 -6.45 4.93
C ILE A 135 -8.16 -7.06 6.25
N VAL A 136 -7.56 -6.62 7.34
CA VAL A 136 -7.65 -7.25 8.66
C VAL A 136 -8.07 -6.25 9.72
N THR A 137 -8.64 -6.71 10.83
CA THR A 137 -9.14 -5.82 11.90
C THR A 137 -8.01 -5.36 12.82
N THR A 138 -7.12 -6.28 13.18
CA THR A 138 -6.00 -6.01 14.10
C THR A 138 -4.70 -6.59 13.55
N ILE A 139 -3.58 -6.11 14.07
CA ILE A 139 -2.26 -6.73 13.88
C ILE A 139 -1.61 -6.82 15.26
N ASN A 140 -1.04 -7.96 15.62
CA ASN A 140 -0.50 -8.26 16.95
C ASN A 140 -1.51 -8.02 18.09
N GLY A 141 -2.80 -8.28 17.86
CA GLY A 141 -3.88 -8.02 18.81
C GLY A 141 -4.16 -6.53 19.06
N SER A 142 -3.48 -5.61 18.39
CA SER A 142 -3.73 -4.17 18.53
C SER A 142 -4.90 -3.74 17.66
N SER A 143 -5.96 -3.23 18.31
CA SER A 143 -7.06 -2.48 17.69
C SER A 143 -7.01 -0.98 18.00
N SER A 144 -5.97 -0.50 18.71
CA SER A 144 -5.79 0.91 19.05
C SER A 144 -5.07 1.70 17.95
N ASN A 145 -4.93 3.02 18.14
CA ASN A 145 -4.22 3.91 17.21
C ASN A 145 -2.68 3.77 17.25
N SER A 146 -2.16 2.69 17.83
CA SER A 146 -0.73 2.40 17.99
C SER A 146 -0.39 0.99 17.53
N GLY A 147 0.85 0.77 17.08
CA GLY A 147 1.30 -0.51 16.55
C GLY A 147 1.07 -0.63 15.05
N VAL A 148 1.59 -1.69 14.45
CA VAL A 148 1.61 -1.95 13.00
C VAL A 148 0.21 -1.80 12.36
N TYR A 149 0.15 -1.07 11.25
CA TYR A 149 -1.07 -0.90 10.45
C TYR A 149 -1.04 -1.61 9.11
N GLY A 150 0.11 -2.06 8.68
CA GLY A 150 0.24 -2.82 7.45
C GLY A 150 1.67 -3.28 7.26
N TRP A 151 1.84 -4.14 6.27
CA TRP A 151 3.15 -4.45 5.72
C TRP A 151 3.01 -5.07 4.33
N SER A 152 4.06 -4.89 3.55
CA SER A 152 4.39 -5.67 2.38
C SER A 152 5.49 -6.67 2.77
N PRO A 153 5.34 -7.97 2.49
CA PRO A 153 6.34 -8.97 2.88
C PRO A 153 7.72 -8.77 2.24
N ASP A 154 7.77 -8.08 1.10
CA ASP A 154 8.97 -7.86 0.29
C ASP A 154 8.89 -6.49 -0.42
N VAL A 155 10.02 -6.01 -0.93
CA VAL A 155 10.09 -4.78 -1.76
C VAL A 155 10.77 -5.11 -3.09
N PRO A 156 10.03 -5.33 -4.20
CA PRO A 156 8.57 -5.37 -4.32
C PRO A 156 7.94 -6.67 -3.81
N SER A 157 6.61 -6.68 -3.67
CA SER A 157 5.82 -7.87 -3.30
C SER A 157 4.63 -8.09 -4.23
N SER A 158 4.06 -9.30 -4.18
CA SER A 158 2.82 -9.67 -4.89
C SER A 158 1.54 -9.41 -4.09
N HIS A 159 1.70 -9.06 -2.82
CA HIS A 159 0.60 -8.84 -1.90
C HIS A 159 0.99 -7.89 -0.78
N MET A 160 -0.02 -7.44 -0.05
CA MET A 160 0.17 -6.68 1.18
C MET A 160 -0.96 -6.95 2.15
N ILE A 161 -0.70 -6.66 3.42
CA ILE A 161 -1.68 -6.76 4.48
C ILE A 161 -1.88 -5.36 5.04
N VAL A 162 -3.13 -4.95 5.17
CA VAL A 162 -3.49 -3.63 5.71
C VAL A 162 -4.58 -3.80 6.75
N ARG A 163 -4.34 -3.22 7.92
CA ARG A 163 -5.33 -3.10 8.98
C ARG A 163 -6.37 -2.05 8.60
N SER A 164 -7.64 -2.32 8.89
CA SER A 164 -8.75 -1.42 8.56
C SER A 164 -8.57 0.01 9.12
N ALA A 165 -8.02 0.14 10.33
CA ALA A 165 -7.69 1.44 10.93
C ALA A 165 -6.56 2.21 10.22
N GLY A 166 -5.84 1.58 9.30
CA GLY A 166 -4.77 2.17 8.50
C GLY A 166 -5.26 2.86 7.22
N PHE A 167 -6.53 2.64 6.86
CA PHE A 167 -7.20 3.35 5.76
C PHE A 167 -7.52 4.81 6.16
N GLY A 168 -7.88 5.65 5.19
CA GLY A 168 -8.15 7.07 5.42
C GLY A 168 -6.89 7.89 5.75
N ILE A 169 -6.90 8.60 6.90
CA ILE A 169 -5.95 9.66 7.25
C ILE A 169 -4.49 9.17 7.28
N ARG A 170 -4.25 7.92 7.70
CA ARG A 170 -2.89 7.38 7.84
C ARG A 170 -2.26 6.99 6.49
N ARG A 171 -3.09 6.85 5.45
CA ARG A 171 -2.67 6.48 4.09
C ARG A 171 -1.83 5.20 4.04
N THR A 172 -2.06 4.26 4.97
CA THR A 172 -1.25 3.03 5.07
C THR A 172 -1.38 2.17 3.82
N PHE A 173 -2.58 2.08 3.21
CA PHE A 173 -2.73 1.39 1.92
C PHE A 173 -1.77 1.93 0.84
N ILE A 174 -1.66 3.27 0.72
CA ILE A 174 -0.78 3.91 -0.28
C ILE A 174 0.69 3.68 0.07
N HIS A 175 1.03 3.73 1.36
CA HIS A 175 2.37 3.43 1.87
C HIS A 175 2.80 2.00 1.52
N GLU A 176 2.01 0.99 1.90
CA GLU A 176 2.30 -0.42 1.61
C GLU A 176 2.28 -0.72 0.12
N MET A 177 1.41 -0.06 -0.64
CA MET A 177 1.42 -0.19 -2.10
C MET A 177 2.70 0.39 -2.70
N GLY A 178 3.26 1.47 -2.14
CA GLY A 178 4.58 1.96 -2.50
C GLY A 178 5.65 0.89 -2.36
N HIS A 179 5.70 0.21 -1.20
CA HIS A 179 6.60 -0.93 -0.96
C HIS A 179 6.35 -2.09 -1.90
N ALA A 180 5.09 -2.47 -2.09
CA ALA A 180 4.72 -3.56 -2.98
C ALA A 180 5.16 -3.30 -4.43
N LEU A 181 5.24 -2.02 -4.84
CA LEU A 181 5.73 -1.58 -6.15
C LEU A 181 7.22 -1.22 -6.16
N GLY A 182 7.96 -1.52 -5.09
CA GLY A 182 9.43 -1.43 -5.05
C GLY A 182 10.00 -0.13 -4.48
N LEU A 183 9.20 0.69 -3.80
CA LEU A 183 9.71 1.85 -3.06
C LEU A 183 10.22 1.43 -1.69
N HIS A 184 11.33 2.04 -1.32
CA HIS A 184 11.93 1.93 0.00
C HIS A 184 11.39 3.03 0.91
N HIS A 185 11.59 2.89 2.22
CA HIS A 185 11.38 4.04 3.10
C HIS A 185 12.34 5.16 2.70
N THR A 186 11.89 6.42 2.74
CA THR A 186 12.73 7.58 2.37
C THR A 186 14.03 7.65 3.17
N PHE A 187 14.03 7.11 4.38
CA PHE A 187 15.16 7.10 5.31
C PHE A 187 16.04 5.84 5.23
N LYS A 188 15.78 4.93 4.28
CA LYS A 188 16.63 3.76 4.02
C LYS A 188 18.08 4.19 3.89
N GLY A 189 19.02 3.39 4.39
CA GLY A 189 20.45 3.74 4.30
C GLY A 189 20.92 4.67 5.43
N THR A 190 20.04 5.50 6.00
CA THR A 190 20.35 6.49 7.02
C THR A 190 19.86 6.12 8.42
N ALA A 191 18.68 5.53 8.50
CA ALA A 191 18.11 4.95 9.71
C ALA A 191 17.33 3.69 9.32
N ASP A 192 17.47 2.61 10.08
CA ASP A 192 16.58 1.46 9.98
C ASP A 192 15.43 1.57 11.00
N LEU A 193 14.43 0.69 10.86
CA LEU A 193 13.27 0.63 11.76
C LEU A 193 13.65 0.38 13.23
N ASP A 194 14.79 -0.27 13.48
CA ASP A 194 15.36 -0.49 14.81
C ASP A 194 16.31 0.65 15.27
N GLY A 195 16.46 1.70 14.45
CA GLY A 195 17.35 2.82 14.69
C GLY A 195 18.82 2.54 14.36
N SER A 196 19.14 1.40 13.75
CA SER A 196 20.50 1.12 13.29
C SER A 196 20.85 1.86 11.99
N ASP A 197 22.14 2.02 11.73
CA ASP A 197 22.64 2.68 10.53
C ASP A 197 22.76 1.65 9.41
N ALA A 198 21.90 1.73 8.39
CA ALA A 198 21.84 0.77 7.29
C ALA A 198 23.03 0.88 6.31
N GLY A 199 23.94 1.86 6.52
CA GLY A 199 25.31 1.85 6.00
C GLY A 199 25.54 2.57 4.67
N CYS A 200 24.50 2.89 3.90
CA CYS A 200 24.61 3.67 2.64
C CYS A 200 23.74 4.93 2.73
N ARG A 201 24.25 5.96 3.43
CA ARG A 201 23.53 7.21 3.65
C ARG A 201 23.49 8.07 2.40
N GLU A 202 22.32 8.60 2.08
CA GLU A 202 22.18 9.61 1.05
C GLU A 202 22.75 10.96 1.53
N LEU A 203 23.46 11.64 0.63
CA LEU A 203 23.99 12.98 0.84
C LEU A 203 22.95 14.03 0.44
N VAL A 204 22.93 15.14 1.16
CA VAL A 204 21.95 16.23 0.96
C VAL A 204 22.07 16.87 -0.42
N ASP A 205 23.25 16.81 -1.04
CA ASP A 205 23.48 17.31 -2.39
C ASP A 205 22.96 16.37 -3.50
N GLY A 206 22.41 15.20 -3.14
CA GLY A 206 21.87 14.21 -4.07
C GLY A 206 22.93 13.45 -4.88
N SER A 207 24.22 13.69 -4.63
CA SER A 207 25.31 13.13 -5.45
C SER A 207 25.38 11.60 -5.44
N ASN A 208 24.74 10.94 -4.48
CA ASN A 208 24.65 9.49 -4.38
C ASN A 208 23.23 8.94 -4.27
N GLY A 209 22.17 9.73 -4.53
CA GLY A 209 20.77 9.32 -4.38
C GLY A 209 20.32 8.18 -5.30
N GLU A 210 21.08 7.86 -6.36
CA GLU A 210 20.85 6.67 -7.19
C GLU A 210 21.51 5.39 -6.63
N THR A 211 22.38 5.52 -5.63
CA THR A 211 23.26 4.44 -5.14
C THR A 211 23.21 4.20 -3.63
N CYS A 212 22.75 5.18 -2.86
CA CYS A 212 22.49 5.14 -1.43
C CYS A 212 21.09 5.71 -1.15
N GLY A 213 20.61 5.58 0.09
CA GLY A 213 19.27 6.05 0.45
C GLY A 213 18.16 5.10 0.03
N ASP A 214 17.03 5.67 -0.36
CA ASP A 214 15.88 4.99 -0.95
C ASP A 214 16.07 4.63 -2.44
N LEU A 215 17.22 5.04 -3.01
CA LEU A 215 17.62 4.85 -4.41
C LEU A 215 16.69 5.60 -5.38
N VAL A 216 16.24 6.78 -4.97
CA VAL A 216 15.45 7.69 -5.81
C VAL A 216 16.06 9.10 -5.74
N ALA A 217 16.73 9.51 -6.81
CA ALA A 217 17.54 10.74 -6.84
C ALA A 217 16.78 12.05 -6.57
N ASP A 218 15.45 12.09 -6.75
CA ASP A 218 14.63 13.28 -6.46
C ASP A 218 13.91 13.22 -5.11
N THR A 219 14.11 12.14 -4.33
CA THR A 219 13.76 12.11 -2.91
C THR A 219 14.87 12.82 -2.13
N PRO A 220 14.58 13.86 -1.33
CA PRO A 220 15.61 14.45 -0.46
C PRO A 220 16.08 13.47 0.62
N ALA A 221 17.39 13.46 0.88
CA ALA A 221 17.99 12.65 1.94
C ALA A 221 17.24 12.78 3.27
N ASP A 222 16.77 11.65 3.79
CA ASP A 222 15.91 11.60 4.96
C ASP A 222 16.64 10.99 6.18
N PRO A 223 16.86 11.77 7.26
CA PRO A 223 17.57 11.29 8.42
C PRO A 223 16.68 10.56 9.44
N TYR A 224 15.35 10.66 9.32
CA TYR A 224 14.38 10.15 10.28
C TYR A 224 14.82 10.31 11.76
N THR A 225 14.86 9.22 12.52
CA THR A 225 15.17 9.21 13.96
C THR A 225 16.63 9.55 14.29
N ARG A 226 17.55 9.55 13.31
CA ARG A 226 18.96 9.93 13.53
C ARG A 226 19.09 11.37 14.03
N CYS A 227 18.20 12.25 13.60
CA CYS A 227 18.21 13.67 13.99
C CYS A 227 17.48 13.97 15.32
N GLY A 228 17.02 12.95 16.04
CA GLY A 228 16.37 13.10 17.35
C GLY A 228 14.89 13.52 17.30
N THR A 229 14.28 13.63 18.48
CA THR A 229 12.81 13.71 18.69
C THR A 229 12.25 15.13 18.80
N GLY A 230 12.96 16.15 18.32
CA GLY A 230 12.54 17.57 18.39
C GLY A 230 11.48 17.99 17.37
N ILE A 231 10.89 17.04 16.64
CA ILE A 231 9.96 17.31 15.54
C ILE A 231 8.55 17.44 16.10
N SER A 232 7.95 18.60 15.88
CA SER A 232 6.58 18.88 16.26
C SER A 232 5.91 19.69 15.15
N GLY A 233 4.64 19.37 14.86
CA GLY A 233 3.83 20.13 13.89
C GLY A 233 4.44 20.19 12.49
N CYS A 234 5.09 19.12 12.03
CA CYS A 234 5.70 19.03 10.69
C CYS A 234 6.77 20.05 10.36
N THR A 235 7.45 20.53 11.40
CA THR A 235 8.62 21.37 11.21
C THR A 235 9.85 20.54 11.53
N PHE A 236 10.72 20.37 10.53
CA PHE A 236 11.99 19.72 10.72
C PHE A 236 12.98 20.68 11.41
N PRO A 237 13.65 20.28 12.50
CA PRO A 237 14.56 21.15 13.22
C PRO A 237 15.94 21.18 12.54
N TYR A 238 16.04 21.98 11.47
CA TYR A 238 17.23 22.14 10.62
C TYR A 238 18.53 22.49 11.38
N THR A 239 18.43 23.00 12.61
CA THR A 239 19.56 23.48 13.41
C THR A 239 19.99 22.51 14.51
N THR A 240 19.47 21.28 14.55
CA THR A 240 19.85 20.29 15.57
C THR A 240 21.32 19.88 15.39
N PRO A 241 22.21 20.13 16.37
CA PRO A 241 23.61 19.69 16.28
C PRO A 241 23.70 18.17 16.06
N GLY A 242 24.49 17.75 15.07
CA GLY A 242 24.61 16.33 14.67
C GLY A 242 23.61 15.88 13.59
N CYS A 243 22.64 16.74 13.23
CA CYS A 243 21.69 16.49 12.14
C CYS A 243 22.21 16.99 10.79
N GLN A 244 23.37 16.48 10.40
CA GLN A 244 24.01 16.79 9.11
C GLN A 244 24.46 15.49 8.44
N ASP A 245 24.59 15.54 7.11
CA ASP A 245 25.20 14.48 6.33
C ASP A 245 26.73 14.46 6.49
N ALA A 246 27.41 13.60 5.72
CA ALA A 246 28.87 13.48 5.76
C ALA A 246 29.60 14.75 5.27
N ASN A 247 28.91 15.65 4.54
CA ASN A 247 29.43 16.91 4.01
C ASN A 247 29.09 18.10 4.92
N ALA A 248 28.60 17.84 6.15
CA ALA A 248 28.12 18.86 7.10
C ALA A 248 26.94 19.69 6.57
N ALA A 249 26.22 19.21 5.56
CA ALA A 249 25.00 19.84 5.07
C ALA A 249 23.80 19.43 5.93
N ALA A 250 22.95 20.38 6.27
CA ALA A 250 21.75 20.12 7.06
C ALA A 250 20.69 19.40 6.22
N TYR A 251 20.09 18.35 6.78
CA TYR A 251 19.02 17.61 6.11
C TYR A 251 17.76 18.46 5.92
N ALA A 252 17.05 18.22 4.83
CA ALA A 252 15.76 18.80 4.51
C ALA A 252 14.81 17.73 3.95
N PRO A 253 14.37 16.76 4.78
CA PRO A 253 13.56 15.63 4.33
C PRO A 253 12.19 16.08 3.80
N GLN A 254 11.64 15.29 2.88
CA GLN A 254 10.28 15.47 2.40
C GLN A 254 9.26 14.90 3.41
N MET A 255 8.93 15.70 4.42
CA MET A 255 8.06 15.32 5.55
C MET A 255 6.65 14.85 5.18
N ASN A 256 6.20 15.12 3.96
CA ASN A 256 4.87 14.77 3.46
C ASN A 256 4.88 13.60 2.47
N ASN A 257 6.01 12.90 2.32
CA ASN A 257 6.16 11.77 1.42
C ASN A 257 5.37 10.54 1.91
N PHE A 258 4.66 9.84 1.02
CA PHE A 258 3.85 8.68 1.36
C PHE A 258 4.63 7.51 1.98
N VAL A 259 5.92 7.32 1.64
CA VAL A 259 6.79 6.26 2.19
C VAL A 259 7.75 6.76 3.28
N SER A 260 7.51 7.96 3.82
CA SER A 260 8.18 8.43 5.04
C SER A 260 7.39 8.10 6.30
N TYR A 261 8.02 8.10 7.48
CA TYR A 261 7.36 7.95 8.79
C TYR A 261 7.09 9.27 9.51
N TRP A 262 7.19 10.39 8.81
CA TRP A 262 6.95 11.70 9.40
C TRP A 262 5.49 11.93 9.83
N ALA A 263 4.55 11.10 9.35
CA ALA A 263 3.17 11.06 9.85
C ALA A 263 3.08 10.78 11.36
N ASN A 264 4.05 10.05 11.90
CA ASN A 264 4.19 9.78 13.33
C ASN A 264 4.43 11.07 14.15
N TYR A 265 4.93 12.11 13.50
CA TYR A 265 5.16 13.43 14.09
C TYR A 265 4.11 14.47 13.66
N GLY A 266 2.95 14.00 13.19
CA GLY A 266 1.79 14.82 12.85
C GLY A 266 1.69 15.25 11.39
N CYS A 267 2.44 14.61 10.49
CA CYS A 267 2.49 15.01 9.07
C CYS A 267 1.51 14.30 8.16
N ASN A 268 0.91 15.09 7.29
CA ASN A 268 0.00 14.59 6.27
C ASN A 268 0.83 14.05 5.10
N ARG A 269 0.74 12.75 4.88
CA ARG A 269 1.23 12.13 3.65
C ARG A 269 0.38 12.56 2.47
N THR A 270 1.02 13.17 1.47
CA THR A 270 0.32 13.80 0.35
C THR A 270 0.96 13.58 -1.01
N THR A 271 2.22 13.13 -1.08
CA THR A 271 2.92 13.05 -2.37
C THR A 271 3.91 11.90 -2.45
N PHE A 272 4.09 11.38 -3.67
CA PHE A 272 5.32 10.72 -4.11
C PHE A 272 6.14 11.72 -4.95
N THR A 273 7.42 11.47 -5.16
CA THR A 273 8.23 12.21 -6.15
C THR A 273 8.03 11.65 -7.57
N ALA A 274 8.53 12.35 -8.58
CA ALA A 274 8.47 11.86 -9.96
C ALA A 274 9.36 10.62 -10.13
N GLY A 275 10.53 10.60 -9.50
CA GLY A 275 11.42 9.44 -9.46
C GLY A 275 10.80 8.24 -8.77
N GLN A 276 10.00 8.44 -7.71
CA GLN A 276 9.28 7.35 -7.05
C GLN A 276 8.22 6.73 -7.99
N TYR A 277 7.47 7.54 -8.74
CA TYR A 277 6.56 7.02 -9.76
C TYR A 277 7.31 6.24 -10.85
N GLU A 278 8.42 6.76 -11.35
CA GLU A 278 9.21 6.08 -12.38
C GLU A 278 9.82 4.76 -11.86
N LYS A 279 10.30 4.75 -10.61
CA LYS A 279 10.81 3.53 -9.96
C LYS A 279 9.70 2.48 -9.86
N MET A 280 8.49 2.84 -9.41
CA MET A 280 7.36 1.91 -9.35
C MET A 280 7.02 1.32 -10.73
N ARG A 281 6.94 2.16 -11.77
CA ARG A 281 6.68 1.69 -13.15
C ARG A 281 7.76 0.75 -13.66
N THR A 282 9.02 1.11 -13.42
CA THR A 282 10.17 0.29 -13.82
C THR A 282 10.14 -1.05 -13.09
N THR A 283 9.82 -1.07 -11.80
CA THR A 283 9.63 -2.30 -11.03
C THR A 283 8.52 -3.17 -11.61
N ILE A 284 7.36 -2.61 -11.95
CA ILE A 284 6.24 -3.35 -12.57
C ILE A 284 6.65 -3.98 -13.93
N ASP A 285 7.42 -3.26 -14.74
CA ASP A 285 7.84 -3.74 -16.06
C ASP A 285 8.87 -4.86 -16.00
N ASN A 286 9.64 -4.92 -14.92
CA ASN A 286 10.77 -5.85 -14.77
C ASN A 286 10.51 -6.99 -13.78
N ASN A 287 9.51 -6.86 -12.90
CA ASN A 287 9.10 -7.93 -12.00
C ASN A 287 8.06 -8.83 -12.68
N THR A 288 8.42 -10.09 -12.95
CA THR A 288 7.57 -11.04 -13.69
C THR A 288 6.21 -11.27 -13.03
N THR A 289 6.17 -11.33 -11.70
CA THR A 289 4.95 -11.53 -10.92
C THR A 289 4.01 -10.33 -11.06
N LEU A 290 4.48 -9.11 -10.78
CA LEU A 290 3.70 -7.89 -10.95
C LEU A 290 3.25 -7.68 -12.40
N ASN A 291 4.13 -7.98 -13.36
CA ASN A 291 3.81 -7.88 -14.77
C ASN A 291 2.65 -8.82 -15.17
N SER A 292 2.60 -10.02 -14.59
CA SER A 292 1.52 -10.99 -14.83
C SER A 292 0.15 -10.54 -14.29
N TYR A 293 0.13 -9.57 -13.39
CA TYR A 293 -1.10 -9.01 -12.83
C TYR A 293 -1.65 -7.85 -13.65
N LEU A 294 -0.94 -7.38 -14.67
CA LEU A 294 -1.44 -6.33 -15.55
C LEU A 294 -2.67 -6.80 -16.33
N VAL A 295 -3.61 -5.88 -16.58
CA VAL A 295 -4.73 -6.08 -17.50
C VAL A 295 -4.15 -6.24 -18.92
N PRO A 296 -4.31 -7.42 -19.55
CA PRO A 296 -3.57 -7.72 -20.77
C PRO A 296 -4.24 -7.18 -22.05
N PHE A 297 -5.53 -6.87 -22.00
CA PHE A 297 -6.31 -6.51 -23.18
C PHE A 297 -6.81 -5.07 -23.12
N ASP A 298 -6.67 -4.35 -24.23
CA ASP A 298 -7.30 -3.03 -24.36
C ASP A 298 -8.80 -3.16 -24.60
N ASN A 299 -9.22 -4.16 -25.39
CA ASN A 299 -10.61 -4.41 -25.70
C ASN A 299 -10.91 -5.92 -25.63
N ILE A 300 -12.09 -6.26 -25.11
CA ILE A 300 -12.62 -7.63 -25.07
C ILE A 300 -13.99 -7.64 -25.75
N VAL A 301 -14.23 -8.66 -26.57
CA VAL A 301 -15.54 -8.95 -27.17
C VAL A 301 -16.00 -10.32 -26.68
N LEU A 302 -17.09 -10.35 -25.94
CA LEU A 302 -17.70 -11.53 -25.34
C LEU A 302 -18.92 -11.92 -26.17
N VAL A 303 -18.77 -12.96 -27.00
CA VAL A 303 -19.76 -13.49 -27.93
C VAL A 303 -19.75 -15.03 -27.91
N ASN A 304 -20.85 -15.67 -28.28
CA ASN A 304 -21.00 -17.13 -28.39
C ASN A 304 -20.50 -17.89 -27.14
N ASP A 305 -20.90 -17.44 -25.97
CA ASP A 305 -20.52 -18.07 -24.71
C ASP A 305 -21.70 -18.08 -23.72
N GLN A 306 -21.77 -19.13 -22.93
CA GLN A 306 -22.77 -19.31 -21.88
C GLN A 306 -22.11 -19.87 -20.62
N THR A 307 -22.14 -19.07 -19.54
CA THR A 307 -21.66 -19.50 -18.23
C THR A 307 -22.81 -19.59 -17.23
N SER A 308 -22.95 -20.74 -16.57
CA SER A 308 -24.06 -21.04 -15.66
C SER A 308 -23.68 -21.15 -14.17
N SER A 309 -22.40 -21.19 -13.87
CA SER A 309 -21.86 -21.32 -12.52
C SER A 309 -20.41 -20.84 -12.45
N GLY A 310 -19.89 -20.69 -11.23
CA GLY A 310 -18.53 -20.23 -10.99
C GLY A 310 -18.40 -18.71 -10.90
N THR A 311 -17.19 -18.25 -10.62
CA THR A 311 -16.86 -16.83 -10.50
C THR A 311 -15.85 -16.46 -11.58
N PHE A 312 -16.14 -15.42 -12.34
CA PHE A 312 -15.23 -14.92 -13.38
C PHE A 312 -15.29 -13.40 -13.49
N THR A 313 -14.17 -12.82 -13.94
CA THR A 313 -14.02 -11.38 -14.07
C THR A 313 -13.33 -11.07 -15.39
N GLU A 314 -14.04 -10.37 -16.28
CA GLU A 314 -13.54 -9.91 -17.56
C GLU A 314 -13.13 -8.45 -17.45
N ILE A 315 -11.84 -8.17 -17.63
CA ILE A 315 -11.28 -6.82 -17.47
C ILE A 315 -10.54 -6.41 -18.73
N ALA A 316 -10.91 -5.26 -19.28
CA ALA A 316 -10.20 -4.60 -20.37
C ALA A 316 -9.85 -3.15 -20.00
N LYS A 317 -8.80 -2.60 -20.61
CA LYS A 317 -8.42 -1.21 -20.34
C LYS A 317 -9.40 -0.20 -20.93
N THR A 318 -9.89 -0.45 -22.13
CA THR A 318 -10.72 0.50 -22.89
C THR A 318 -12.16 0.03 -22.95
N SER A 319 -12.43 -1.17 -23.48
CA SER A 319 -13.80 -1.64 -23.60
C SER A 319 -14.05 -3.13 -23.45
N VAL A 320 -15.19 -3.45 -22.86
CA VAL A 320 -15.80 -4.79 -22.89
C VAL A 320 -17.10 -4.68 -23.67
N ILE A 321 -17.25 -5.44 -24.75
CA ILE A 321 -18.49 -5.53 -25.53
C ILE A 321 -19.07 -6.92 -25.31
N ALA A 322 -20.31 -7.03 -24.86
CA ALA A 322 -20.95 -8.31 -24.55
C ALA A 322 -22.30 -8.45 -25.27
N GLY A 323 -22.52 -9.60 -25.91
CA GLY A 323 -23.71 -9.92 -26.69
C GLY A 323 -23.39 -10.25 -28.15
N ASN A 324 -24.41 -10.29 -29.02
CA ASN A 324 -24.29 -10.64 -30.43
C ASN A 324 -23.70 -9.49 -31.29
N PHE A 325 -22.46 -9.10 -30.97
CA PHE A 325 -21.70 -8.13 -31.73
C PHE A 325 -21.23 -8.73 -33.07
N ASN A 326 -21.44 -8.02 -34.18
CA ASN A 326 -21.05 -8.46 -35.53
C ASN A 326 -21.49 -9.89 -35.91
N ASN A 327 -22.70 -10.30 -35.50
CA ASN A 327 -23.20 -11.67 -35.70
C ASN A 327 -22.34 -12.75 -35.02
N GLY A 328 -21.59 -12.40 -33.98
CA GLY A 328 -20.70 -13.29 -33.26
C GLY A 328 -21.40 -14.29 -32.34
N GLY A 329 -22.72 -14.18 -32.12
CA GLY A 329 -23.49 -15.05 -31.22
C GLY A 329 -23.75 -14.44 -29.85
N ASN A 330 -24.71 -14.99 -29.11
CA ASN A 330 -25.15 -14.45 -27.81
C ASN A 330 -24.10 -14.65 -26.71
N TYR A 331 -24.12 -13.76 -25.71
CA TYR A 331 -23.35 -13.92 -24.48
C TYR A 331 -24.30 -14.02 -23.29
N ILE A 332 -24.29 -15.17 -22.62
CA ILE A 332 -25.31 -15.54 -21.64
C ILE A 332 -24.65 -15.87 -20.30
N ILE A 333 -25.06 -15.16 -19.25
CA ILE A 333 -24.68 -15.42 -17.87
C ILE A 333 -25.95 -15.85 -17.15
N ASN A 334 -25.99 -17.07 -16.61
CA ASN A 334 -27.19 -17.57 -15.95
C ASN A 334 -26.86 -18.44 -14.72
N GLY A 335 -27.90 -19.00 -14.08
CA GLY A 335 -27.73 -19.92 -12.97
C GLY A 335 -27.10 -19.25 -11.74
N SER A 336 -26.05 -19.87 -11.19
CA SER A 336 -25.31 -19.39 -10.02
C SER A 336 -24.02 -18.66 -10.38
N ALA A 337 -23.84 -18.27 -11.65
CA ALA A 337 -22.64 -17.57 -12.08
C ALA A 337 -22.50 -16.20 -11.40
N ASN A 338 -21.29 -15.90 -10.92
CA ASN A 338 -20.87 -14.62 -10.39
C ASN A 338 -19.89 -13.96 -11.36
N ALA A 339 -20.41 -13.01 -12.15
CA ALA A 339 -19.67 -12.38 -13.23
C ALA A 339 -19.38 -10.91 -12.90
N THR A 340 -18.18 -10.45 -13.24
CA THR A 340 -17.86 -9.02 -13.27
C THR A 340 -17.33 -8.65 -14.64
N LEU A 341 -17.97 -7.67 -15.29
CA LEU A 341 -17.48 -7.06 -16.53
C LEU A 341 -16.94 -5.66 -16.19
N SER A 342 -15.66 -5.43 -16.46
CA SER A 342 -14.98 -4.19 -16.07
C SER A 342 -14.11 -3.61 -17.20
N ALA A 343 -14.36 -2.35 -17.51
CA ALA A 343 -13.54 -1.54 -18.40
C ALA A 343 -13.98 -0.09 -18.25
N SER A 344 -13.25 0.85 -18.84
CA SER A 344 -13.72 2.23 -18.85
C SER A 344 -15.01 2.42 -19.63
N ARG A 345 -15.27 1.54 -20.61
CA ARG A 345 -16.56 1.44 -21.29
C ARG A 345 -17.03 -0.01 -21.41
N VAL A 346 -18.12 -0.35 -20.74
CA VAL A 346 -18.82 -1.63 -20.96
C VAL A 346 -20.03 -1.40 -21.86
N VAL A 347 -20.12 -2.13 -22.98
CA VAL A 347 -21.18 -2.02 -23.98
C VAL A 347 -21.94 -3.33 -24.04
N LEU A 348 -23.21 -3.30 -23.64
CA LEU A 348 -24.11 -4.43 -23.79
C LEU A 348 -24.89 -4.27 -25.10
N VAL A 349 -24.81 -5.26 -25.98
CA VAL A 349 -25.50 -5.26 -27.27
C VAL A 349 -26.59 -6.36 -27.31
N PRO A 350 -27.52 -6.35 -28.28
CA PRO A 350 -28.52 -7.41 -28.40
C PRO A 350 -27.88 -8.80 -28.35
N GLY A 351 -28.49 -9.74 -27.65
CA GLY A 351 -27.91 -11.08 -27.41
C GLY A 351 -27.09 -11.20 -26.13
N PHE A 352 -26.89 -10.11 -25.37
CA PHE A 352 -26.48 -10.19 -23.97
C PHE A 352 -27.64 -10.63 -23.08
N VAL A 353 -27.42 -11.62 -22.21
CA VAL A 353 -28.40 -12.08 -21.22
C VAL A 353 -27.73 -12.26 -19.87
N ALA A 354 -28.26 -11.63 -18.83
CA ALA A 354 -27.92 -11.90 -17.44
C ALA A 354 -29.18 -12.38 -16.69
N ALA A 355 -29.23 -13.69 -16.37
CA ALA A 355 -30.39 -14.37 -15.83
C ALA A 355 -30.01 -15.26 -14.63
N PRO A 356 -29.64 -14.68 -13.48
CA PRO A 356 -29.31 -15.44 -12.29
C PRO A 356 -30.53 -16.21 -11.75
N ALA A 357 -30.29 -17.43 -11.25
CA ALA A 357 -31.33 -18.29 -10.70
C ALA A 357 -31.34 -18.23 -9.16
N ASN A 358 -32.55 -18.28 -8.58
CA ASN A 358 -32.78 -18.46 -7.13
C ASN A 358 -31.99 -17.49 -6.21
N ASN A 359 -31.71 -16.27 -6.67
CA ASN A 359 -30.89 -15.26 -5.98
C ASN A 359 -29.44 -15.68 -5.69
N VAL A 360 -28.89 -16.65 -6.41
CA VAL A 360 -27.54 -17.20 -6.16
C VAL A 360 -26.47 -16.67 -7.14
N GLY A 361 -26.87 -16.14 -8.29
CA GLY A 361 -25.97 -15.53 -9.28
C GLY A 361 -26.01 -14.00 -9.24
N ILE A 362 -24.87 -13.37 -9.57
CA ILE A 362 -24.75 -11.90 -9.64
C ILE A 362 -23.96 -11.53 -10.89
N THR A 363 -24.47 -10.60 -11.70
CA THR A 363 -23.70 -9.96 -12.77
C THR A 363 -23.45 -8.50 -12.40
N ARG A 364 -22.18 -8.13 -12.27
CA ARG A 364 -21.73 -6.78 -11.96
C ARG A 364 -21.13 -6.14 -13.20
N ILE A 365 -21.52 -4.90 -13.46
CA ILE A 365 -20.93 -4.07 -14.51
C ILE A 365 -20.24 -2.92 -13.80
N MET A 366 -18.91 -2.92 -13.85
CA MET A 366 -18.10 -1.96 -13.12
C MET A 366 -17.31 -1.12 -14.11
N PRO A 367 -17.72 0.13 -14.39
CA PRO A 367 -16.84 1.04 -15.10
C PRO A 367 -15.56 1.25 -14.27
N SER A 368 -14.39 1.09 -14.89
CA SER A 368 -13.12 1.35 -14.22
C SER A 368 -12.79 2.84 -14.27
N SER A 369 -12.35 3.41 -13.15
CA SER A 369 -11.86 4.80 -13.06
C SER A 369 -10.43 4.98 -13.55
N CYS A 370 -9.85 3.94 -14.16
CA CYS A 370 -8.52 3.98 -14.74
C CYS A 370 -8.55 4.59 -16.14
N GLN A 371 -8.98 5.84 -16.26
CA GLN A 371 -8.89 6.65 -17.49
C GLN A 371 -8.69 8.12 -17.15
#